data_AF-A0A3D4S291-F1
#
_entry.id   AF-A0A3D4S291-F1
#
_cell.length_a   1.000
_cell.length_b   1.000
_cell.length_c   1.000
_cell.angle_alpha   90.00
_cell.angle_beta   90.00
_cell.angle_gamma   90.00
#
_symmetry.space_group_name_H-M   'P 1'
#
loop_
_entity.id
_entity.type
_entity.pdbx_description
1 polymer ?
#
loop_
_entity_poly.entity_id
_entity_poly.type
_entity_poly.pdbx_seq_one_letter_code
_entity_poly.pdbx_strand_id
1 'polypeptide(L)' 'MSKHEQKTCPRCGADFECKLNNPMHCQCAGIELSERLTDQLAAHWHDCLCAACLRELAAAELGGSSLNLLRKAVEDTKD' A
#
# COMPACT_ATOMS: atom_id res chain seq x y z
N MET A 1 24.72 -5.73 -14.09
CA MET A 1 23.49 -5.17 -14.65
C MET A 1 22.47 -5.08 -13.54
N SER A 2 22.24 -3.87 -13.02
CA SER A 2 21.28 -3.67 -11.95
C SER A 2 19.88 -3.64 -12.57
N LYS A 3 19.13 -4.74 -12.43
CA LYS A 3 17.71 -4.82 -12.78
C LYS A 3 16.91 -3.97 -11.79
N HIS A 4 17.04 -2.66 -11.91
CA HIS A 4 16.18 -1.69 -11.25
C HIS A 4 15.00 -1.44 -12.19
N GLU A 5 13.81 -1.87 -11.79
CA GLU A 5 12.60 -1.58 -12.56
C GLU A 5 12.06 -0.24 -12.06
N GLN A 6 12.22 0.79 -12.88
CA GLN A 6 11.51 2.05 -12.67
C GLN A 6 10.04 1.80 -12.98
N LYS A 7 9.19 2.01 -11.97
CA LYS A 7 7.75 1.87 -12.07
C LYS A 7 7.09 3.21 -11.78
N THR A 8 5.95 3.43 -12.39
CA THR A 8 5.11 4.59 -12.11
C THR A 8 4.04 4.20 -11.09
N CYS A 9 3.94 4.95 -10.00
CA CYS A 9 2.98 4.66 -8.95
C CYS A 9 1.54 4.86 -9.45
N PRO A 10 0.66 3.85 -9.42
CA PRO A 10 -0.71 3.98 -9.91
C PRO A 10 -1.60 4.89 -9.04
N ARG A 11 -1.17 5.24 -7.82
CA ARG A 11 -1.90 6.16 -6.93
C ARG A 11 -1.60 7.64 -7.22
N CYS A 12 -0.33 7.99 -7.40
CA CYS A 12 0.10 9.40 -7.51
C CYS A 12 0.78 9.75 -8.85
N GLY A 13 1.08 8.78 -9.71
CA GLY A 13 1.77 8.99 -10.97
C GLY A 13 3.27 9.25 -10.85
N ALA A 14 3.85 9.21 -9.64
CA ALA A 14 5.27 9.43 -9.46
C ALA A 14 6.09 8.18 -9.84
N ASP A 15 7.21 8.40 -10.50
CA ASP A 15 8.20 7.34 -10.76
C ASP A 15 8.93 6.96 -9.48
N PHE A 16 9.12 5.66 -9.29
CA PHE A 16 9.85 5.12 -8.15
C PHE A 16 10.59 3.84 -8.53
N GLU A 17 11.64 3.55 -7.76
CA GLU A 17 12.42 2.34 -7.95
C GLU A 17 11.77 1.18 -7.18
N CYS A 18 11.19 0.24 -7.92
CA CYS A 18 10.67 -1.00 -7.36
C CYS A 18 11.71 -2.11 -7.53
N LYS A 19 12.14 -2.70 -6.42
CA LYS A 19 13.01 -3.89 -6.43
C LYS A 19 12.25 -5.09 -5.90
N LEU A 20 11.20 -5.51 -6.60
CA LEU A 20 10.43 -6.69 -6.22
C LEU A 20 11.33 -7.93 -6.08
N ASN A 21 12.33 -8.07 -6.95
CA ASN A 21 13.32 -9.14 -6.90
C ASN A 21 14.36 -9.01 -5.77
N ASN A 22 14.43 -7.86 -5.09
CA ASN A 22 15.30 -7.65 -3.95
C ASN A 22 14.61 -6.73 -2.93
N PRO A 23 13.58 -7.23 -2.22
CA PRO A 23 12.68 -6.41 -1.41
C PRO A 23 13.40 -5.66 -0.30
N MET A 24 14.53 -6.19 0.20
CA MET A 24 15.38 -5.52 1.20
C MET A 24 15.98 -4.19 0.70
N HIS A 25 16.07 -3.99 -0.62
CA HIS A 25 16.58 -2.76 -1.25
C HIS A 25 15.48 -1.98 -1.99
N CYS A 26 14.20 -2.34 -1.82
CA CYS A 26 13.09 -1.56 -2.36
C CYS A 26 13.01 -0.21 -1.64
N GLN A 27 12.59 0.86 -2.33
CA GLN A 27 12.26 2.13 -1.67
C GLN A 27 11.15 1.96 -0.60
N CYS A 28 10.36 0.91 -0.75
CA CYS A 28 9.30 0.48 0.16
C CYS A 28 9.80 -0.34 1.37
N ALA A 29 11.07 -0.80 1.37
CA ALA A 29 11.63 -1.61 2.43
C ALA A 29 11.65 -0.84 3.76
N GLY A 30 11.17 -1.46 4.84
CA GLY A 30 11.13 -0.85 6.17
C GLY A 30 9.90 0.03 6.44
N ILE A 31 8.92 0.07 5.53
CA ILE A 31 7.60 0.63 5.86
C ILE A 31 6.78 -0.46 6.54
N GLU A 32 6.45 -0.26 7.80
CA GLU A 32 5.57 -1.16 8.53
C GLU A 32 4.12 -0.92 8.12
N LEU A 33 3.49 -1.96 7.58
CA LEU A 33 2.09 -1.98 7.19
C LEU A 33 1.39 -3.03 8.05
N SER A 34 0.23 -2.70 8.61
CA SER A 34 -0.59 -3.69 9.30
C SER A 34 -1.12 -4.74 8.31
N GLU A 35 -1.45 -5.94 8.80
CA GLU A 35 -2.03 -7.00 7.96
C GLU A 35 -3.29 -6.53 7.23
N ARG A 36 -4.17 -5.78 7.92
CA ARG A 36 -5.39 -5.20 7.32
C ARG A 36 -5.09 -4.27 6.16
N LEU A 37 -4.10 -3.38 6.31
CA LEU A 37 -3.71 -2.46 5.26
C LEU A 37 -3.05 -3.20 4.09
N THR A 38 -2.28 -4.24 4.38
CA THR A 38 -1.65 -5.10 3.36
C THR A 38 -2.70 -5.82 2.52
N ASP A 39 -3.74 -6.35 3.15
CA ASP A 39 -4.87 -7.00 2.46
C ASP A 39 -5.66 -6.01 1.58
N GLN A 40 -5.95 -4.81 2.12
CA GLN A 40 -6.54 -3.73 1.33
C GLN A 40 -5.66 -3.34 0.15
N LEU A 41 -4.34 -3.23 0.37
CA LEU A 41 -3.40 -2.89 -0.70
C LEU A 41 -3.46 -3.93 -1.83
N ALA A 42 -3.47 -5.22 -1.48
CA ALA A 42 -3.55 -6.32 -2.45
C ALA A 42 -4.90 -6.38 -3.19
N ALA A 43 -6.00 -5.99 -2.53
CA ALA A 43 -7.33 -5.96 -3.15
C ALA A 43 -7.54 -4.76 -4.10
N HIS A 44 -6.94 -3.61 -3.79
CA HIS A 44 -7.16 -2.37 -4.53
C HIS A 44 -6.08 -2.06 -5.58
N TRP A 45 -4.84 -2.48 -5.36
CA TRP A 45 -3.71 -2.22 -6.26
C TRP A 45 -3.04 -3.50 -6.71
N HIS A 46 -2.95 -3.68 -8.03
CA HIS A 46 -2.36 -4.86 -8.67
C HIS A 46 -0.86 -4.66 -8.95
N ASP A 47 -0.32 -3.47 -8.63
CA ASP A 47 1.09 -3.12 -8.81
C ASP A 47 1.60 -2.35 -7.57
N CYS A 48 2.91 -2.14 -7.49
CA CYS A 48 3.56 -1.55 -6.33
C CYS A 48 3.23 -0.06 -6.20
N LEU A 49 3.07 0.40 -4.95
CA LEU A 49 2.98 1.81 -4.62
C LEU A 49 4.34 2.37 -4.22
N CYS A 50 4.55 3.66 -4.46
CA CYS A 50 5.76 4.34 -4.00
C CYS A 50 5.78 4.47 -2.48
N ALA A 51 6.97 4.68 -1.92
CA ALA A 51 7.19 4.79 -0.48
C ALA A 51 6.41 5.94 0.18
N ALA A 52 6.19 7.05 -0.54
CA ALA A 52 5.39 8.17 -0.03
C ALA A 52 3.93 7.75 0.17
N CYS A 53 3.32 7.15 -0.86
CA CYS A 53 1.96 6.65 -0.81
C CYS A 53 1.75 5.61 0.29
N LEU A 54 2.69 4.66 0.43
CA LEU A 54 2.60 3.64 1.47
C LEU A 54 2.67 4.23 2.88
N ARG A 55 3.53 5.24 3.10
CA ARG A 55 3.61 5.95 4.40
C ARG A 55 2.35 6.73 4.72
N GLU A 56 1.77 7.41 3.73
CA GLU A 56 0.51 8.13 3.91
C GLU A 56 -0.63 7.18 4.29
N LEU A 57 -0.72 6.03 3.62
CA LEU A 57 -1.73 5.01 3.91
C LEU A 57 -1.52 4.40 5.30
N ALA A 58 -0.28 4.10 5.67
CA ALA A 58 0.07 3.61 7.00
C ALA A 58 -0.30 4.63 8.10
N ALA A 59 -0.02 5.92 7.88
CA ALA A 59 -0.40 6.98 8.80
C ALA A 59 -1.92 7.18 8.87
N ALA A 60 -2.62 7.07 7.74
CA ALA A 60 -4.07 7.20 7.67
C ALA A 60 -4.81 6.07 8.42
N GLU A 61 -4.29 4.83 8.40
CA GLU A 61 -4.87 3.70 9.16
C GLU A 61 -4.83 3.95 10.68
N LEU A 62 -3.80 4.62 11.19
CA LEU A 62 -3.67 4.98 12.61
C LEU A 62 -4.58 6.14 13.01
N GLY A 63 -4.90 7.06 12.09
CA GLY A 63 -5.73 8.24 12.34
C GLY A 63 -7.22 8.10 11.96
N GLY A 64 -7.55 7.12 11.11
CA GLY A 64 -8.86 6.97 10.45
C GLY A 64 -9.68 5.75 10.89
N SER A 65 -9.21 4.98 11.88
CA SER A 65 -9.82 3.69 12.27
C SER A 65 -11.29 3.79 12.71
N SER A 66 -11.81 4.98 13.01
CA SER A 66 -13.23 5.19 13.36
C SER A 66 -14.19 5.31 12.17
N LEU A 67 -13.77 5.70 10.96
CA LEU A 67 -14.71 5.93 9.84
C LEU A 67 -14.89 4.69 8.94
N ASN A 68 -13.82 3.94 8.68
CA ASN A 68 -13.86 2.77 7.80
C ASN A 68 -14.40 1.50 8.49
N LEU A 69 -14.37 1.42 9.83
CA LEU A 69 -15.00 0.32 10.58
C LEU A 69 -16.55 0.36 10.46
N LEU A 70 -17.12 1.56 10.31
CA LEU A 70 -18.57 1.75 10.15
C LEU A 70 -19.06 1.29 8.76
N ARG A 71 -18.25 1.37 7.70
CA ARG A 71 -18.64 0.93 6.35
C ARG A 71 -18.57 -0.59 6.19
N LYS A 72 -17.51 -1.24 6.68
CA LYS A 72 -17.36 -2.71 6.58
C LYS A 72 -18.41 -3.47 7.41
N ALA A 73 -18.93 -2.88 8.49
CA ALA A 73 -20.07 -3.44 9.22
C ALA A 73 -21.39 -3.41 8.43
N VAL A 74 -21.56 -2.45 7.50
CA VAL A 74 -22.79 -2.35 6.69
C VAL A 74 -22.83 -3.39 5.57
N GLU A 75 -21.68 -3.82 5.05
CA GLU A 75 -21.60 -4.80 3.96
C GLU A 75 -21.75 -6.25 4.43
N ASP A 76 -21.45 -6.56 5.70
CA ASP A 76 -21.57 -7.91 6.29
C ASP A 76 -23.01 -8.23 6.78
N THR A 77 -23.91 -7.24 6.87
CA THR A 77 -25.29 -7.43 7.38
C THR A 77 -26.32 -7.68 6.25
N LYS A 78 -25.86 -8.14 5.07
CA LYS A 78 -26.73 -8.47 3.94
C LYS A 78 -26.63 -9.96 3.58
N ASP A 79 -26.97 -10.80 4.55
CA ASP A 79 -27.50 -12.16 4.35
C ASP A 79 -28.75 -12.35 5.21
#